data_AF-A0A9D7UBR8-F1
#
_entry.id   AF-A0A9D7UBR8-F1
#
_cell.length_a   1.000
_cell.length_b   1.000
_cell.length_c   1.000
_cell.angle_alpha   90.00
_cell.angle_beta   90.00
_cell.angle_gamma   90.00
#
_symmetry.space_group_name_H-M   'P 1'
#
loop_
_entity.id
_entity.type
_entity.pdbx_description
1 polymer ?
#
loop_
_entity_poly.entity_id
_entity_poly.type
_entity_poly.pdbx_seq_one_letter_code
_entity_poly.pdbx_strand_id
1 'polypeptide(L)'
;MTSFIKFFFISIFLFALIGCGSDESHKSPESTKPDTGTQKDTIIIAIDGYIKDANLKDADDQKGTYSSKGKYTFANEIKYPLTLKGGSLEDTDAVFDIALKSERGLVISPITSFVENNATLRTELENFFGEILEIDYIEQDDRDLAKLSQLLYVMHRDKDLLSAFKSSVALESLTKLEDFFEYGKIDINRIFSKEEAKNYIDFLNVVFELNMPASEYENALKLEKAALGILVGVVKTGQTKSYHENDDGHLERGITRSYTDNNNSTITDNATTLMWQNEDYDKKDNWKDANDYCTDLNLSNKSDWRLPTIAELMSIVDLNKTNSPTIDDIFTNTDKHSYWSSTTDANNNNNAWLVDFRYNNKNYRKYKSNNYSDYKGYMNSVRCVR
;
A
#
# COMPACT_ATOMS: atom_id res chain seq x y z
N MET A 1 11.62 -47.83 -14.93
CA MET A 1 12.86 -47.54 -14.17
C MET A 1 13.04 -46.04 -14.26
N THR A 2 12.86 -45.23 -13.23
CA THR A 2 13.26 -45.35 -11.83
C THR A 2 12.29 -44.54 -10.97
N SER A 3 11.87 -45.14 -9.85
CA SER A 3 11.02 -44.57 -8.81
C SER A 3 11.85 -43.66 -7.90
N PHE A 4 11.34 -42.50 -7.50
CA PHE A 4 11.80 -41.79 -6.31
C PHE A 4 10.61 -41.35 -5.46
N ILE A 5 10.35 -42.17 -4.46
CA ILE A 5 9.50 -41.91 -3.30
C ILE A 5 10.26 -40.91 -2.42
N LYS A 6 9.65 -39.74 -2.11
CA LYS A 6 10.13 -38.87 -1.03
C LYS A 6 9.22 -39.03 0.19
N PHE A 7 9.88 -39.30 1.30
CA PHE A 7 9.34 -39.66 2.61
C PHE A 7 8.71 -38.46 3.33
N PHE A 8 7.52 -38.66 3.90
CA PHE A 8 6.94 -37.85 4.96
C PHE A 8 7.65 -38.16 6.29
N PHE A 9 8.17 -37.14 6.98
CA PHE A 9 8.53 -37.24 8.39
C PHE A 9 7.36 -36.73 9.24
N ILE A 10 6.59 -37.67 9.79
CA ILE A 10 5.65 -37.40 10.89
C ILE A 10 6.40 -37.73 12.19
N SER A 11 6.69 -36.73 13.01
CA SER A 11 7.24 -36.94 14.35
C SER A 11 6.09 -37.17 15.32
N ILE A 12 5.84 -38.44 15.64
CA ILE A 12 4.98 -38.88 16.76
C ILE A 12 5.88 -39.01 17.99
N PHE A 13 5.69 -38.16 19.00
CA PHE A 13 6.26 -38.40 20.32
C PHE A 13 5.25 -39.16 21.18
N LEU A 14 5.64 -40.36 21.62
CA LEU A 14 4.85 -41.20 22.51
C LEU A 14 5.74 -41.78 23.64
N PHE A 15 5.24 -41.62 24.86
CA PHE A 15 5.53 -42.29 26.15
C PHE A 15 6.88 -42.14 26.87
N ALA A 16 6.77 -41.72 28.13
CA ALA A 16 7.29 -42.51 29.26
C ALA A 16 6.42 -42.31 30.53
N LEU A 17 5.74 -43.38 30.93
CA LEU A 17 5.14 -43.58 32.26
C LEU A 17 5.89 -44.75 32.90
N ILE A 18 6.68 -44.51 33.95
CA ILE A 18 7.08 -45.49 34.97
C ILE A 18 7.22 -44.72 36.28
N GLY A 19 6.56 -45.19 37.34
CA GLY A 19 6.47 -44.50 38.63
C GLY A 19 7.17 -45.18 39.79
N CYS A 20 6.54 -44.97 40.96
CA CYS A 20 6.72 -45.59 42.28
C CYS A 20 7.67 -44.89 43.28
N GLY A 21 7.12 -44.58 44.47
CA GLY A 21 7.85 -44.11 45.65
C GLY A 21 6.92 -43.47 46.68
N SER A 22 6.54 -44.25 47.69
CA SER A 22 5.68 -43.93 48.84
C SER A 22 6.28 -42.91 49.82
N ASP A 23 5.43 -42.08 50.44
CA ASP A 23 5.29 -42.01 51.91
C ASP A 23 4.18 -41.00 52.31
N GLU A 24 3.28 -41.48 53.17
CA GLU A 24 2.19 -40.71 53.78
C GLU A 24 2.72 -39.81 54.90
N SER A 25 2.39 -38.52 54.87
CA SER A 25 2.10 -37.78 56.09
C SER A 25 1.06 -36.68 55.85
N HIS A 26 0.00 -36.76 56.62
CA HIS A 26 -1.16 -35.86 56.62
C HIS A 26 -0.77 -34.39 56.86
N LYS A 27 -1.18 -33.51 55.95
CA LYS A 27 -1.61 -32.12 56.23
C LYS A 27 -2.84 -31.78 55.38
N SER A 28 -3.85 -31.20 56.03
CA SER A 28 -5.13 -30.74 55.48
C SER A 28 -4.98 -29.70 54.34
N PRO A 29 -6.02 -29.51 53.51
CA PRO A 29 -5.87 -29.04 52.14
C PRO A 29 -5.67 -27.52 52.08
N GLU A 30 -4.56 -27.11 51.48
CA GLU A 30 -4.35 -25.74 51.04
C GLU A 30 -4.95 -25.60 49.64
N SER A 31 -5.79 -24.58 49.46
CA SER A 31 -6.61 -24.33 48.27
C SER A 31 -5.81 -24.43 46.98
N THR A 32 -6.19 -25.35 46.09
CA THR A 32 -5.78 -25.31 44.69
C THR A 32 -6.27 -24.02 44.07
N LYS A 33 -5.35 -23.08 43.88
CA LYS A 33 -5.48 -21.98 42.92
C LYS A 33 -5.74 -22.64 41.56
N PRO A 34 -6.72 -22.19 40.75
CA PRO A 34 -6.92 -22.75 39.43
C PRO A 34 -5.63 -22.54 38.66
N ASP A 35 -5.13 -23.63 38.07
CA ASP A 35 -4.14 -23.59 37.01
C ASP A 35 -4.72 -22.68 35.92
N THR A 36 -4.23 -21.43 35.87
CA THR A 36 -4.51 -20.52 34.77
C THR A 36 -3.75 -21.10 33.59
N GLY A 37 -4.40 -22.06 32.91
CA GLY A 37 -3.90 -22.63 31.68
C GLY A 37 -3.42 -21.49 30.80
N THR A 38 -2.14 -21.49 30.50
CA THR A 38 -1.49 -20.48 29.66
C THR A 38 -2.22 -20.49 28.34
N GLN A 39 -3.10 -19.51 28.13
CA GLN A 39 -3.86 -19.35 26.90
C GLN A 39 -2.82 -19.18 25.81
N LYS A 40 -2.74 -20.17 24.91
CA LYS A 40 -1.77 -20.14 23.82
C LYS A 40 -2.24 -19.09 22.84
N ASP A 41 -1.60 -17.93 22.89
CA ASP A 41 -1.75 -16.83 21.96
C ASP A 41 -1.85 -17.37 20.52
N THR A 42 -2.98 -17.10 19.85
CA THR A 42 -3.16 -17.50 18.46
C THR A 42 -2.50 -16.47 17.56
N ILE A 43 -1.59 -16.95 16.71
CA ILE A 43 -0.82 -16.11 15.77
C ILE A 43 -1.45 -16.21 14.39
N ILE A 44 -1.79 -15.06 13.82
CA ILE A 44 -2.18 -14.90 12.42
C ILE A 44 -1.03 -14.24 11.66
N ILE A 45 -0.78 -14.70 10.44
CA ILE A 45 0.22 -14.11 9.53
C ILE A 45 -0.53 -13.39 8.40
N ALA A 46 -0.34 -12.07 8.31
CA ALA A 46 -0.84 -11.25 7.20
C ALA A 46 0.26 -11.07 6.15
N ILE A 47 0.02 -11.55 4.93
CA ILE A 47 1.08 -11.73 3.94
C ILE A 47 0.67 -11.24 2.55
N ASP A 48 1.45 -10.28 2.06
CA ASP A 48 1.63 -9.85 0.67
C ASP A 48 2.92 -9.01 0.65
N GLY A 49 4.01 -9.60 1.14
CA GLY A 49 5.21 -8.87 1.56
C GLY A 49 5.30 -8.52 3.05
N TYR A 50 4.64 -9.33 3.89
CA TYR A 50 4.42 -9.10 5.34
C TYR A 50 3.79 -7.74 5.67
N ILE A 51 2.53 -7.78 6.08
CA ILE A 51 1.73 -6.56 6.30
C ILE A 51 1.82 -6.15 7.77
N LYS A 52 2.39 -4.97 8.05
CA LYS A 52 2.48 -4.38 9.39
C LYS A 52 1.42 -3.31 9.64
N ASP A 53 1.13 -3.11 10.93
CA ASP A 53 0.25 -2.05 11.46
C ASP A 53 -1.14 -1.95 10.79
N ALA A 54 -1.64 -3.06 10.24
CA ALA A 54 -2.95 -3.14 9.65
C ALA A 54 -4.05 -3.27 10.71
N ASN A 55 -5.27 -2.83 10.37
CA ASN A 55 -6.45 -3.12 11.19
C ASN A 55 -6.94 -4.54 10.88
N LEU A 56 -6.23 -5.54 11.42
CA LEU A 56 -6.63 -6.95 11.41
C LEU A 56 -7.60 -7.22 12.56
N LYS A 57 -8.78 -7.75 12.22
CA LYS A 57 -9.86 -8.06 13.17
C LYS A 57 -10.46 -9.43 12.91
N ASP A 58 -11.02 -10.00 13.97
CA ASP A 58 -11.88 -11.18 13.88
C ASP A 58 -13.38 -10.79 13.81
N ALA A 59 -14.28 -11.78 13.79
CA ALA A 59 -15.72 -11.58 13.65
C ALA A 59 -16.39 -10.90 14.86
N ASP A 60 -15.73 -10.94 16.02
CA ASP A 60 -16.19 -10.28 17.25
C ASP A 60 -15.52 -8.90 17.42
N ASP A 61 -14.95 -8.35 16.35
CA ASP A 61 -14.23 -7.07 16.32
C ASP A 61 -12.96 -7.03 17.20
N GLN A 62 -12.48 -8.18 17.68
CA GLN A 62 -11.21 -8.27 18.39
C GLN A 62 -10.08 -7.87 17.45
N LYS A 63 -9.16 -7.02 17.90
CA LYS A 63 -8.02 -6.58 17.10
C LYS A 63 -6.79 -7.44 17.36
N GLY A 64 -6.12 -7.84 16.29
CA GLY A 64 -4.79 -8.43 16.38
C GLY A 64 -3.75 -7.37 16.72
N THR A 65 -2.78 -7.72 17.57
CA THR A 65 -1.62 -6.87 17.85
C THR A 65 -0.44 -7.31 17.00
N TYR A 66 0.04 -6.41 16.14
CA TYR A 66 1.18 -6.65 15.26
C TYR A 66 2.49 -6.84 16.06
N SER A 67 3.42 -7.62 15.49
CA SER A 67 4.76 -7.81 16.04
C SER A 67 5.87 -7.68 14.97
N SER A 68 6.08 -8.70 14.14
CA SER A 68 7.06 -8.71 13.04
C SER A 68 6.70 -9.79 12.02
N LYS A 69 7.20 -9.69 10.78
CA LYS A 69 6.91 -10.63 9.69
C LYS A 69 5.40 -10.88 9.51
N GLY A 70 4.61 -9.82 9.50
CA GLY A 70 3.16 -9.86 9.35
C GLY A 70 2.44 -10.59 10.48
N LYS A 71 3.09 -10.90 11.60
CA LYS A 71 2.49 -11.67 12.70
C LYS A 71 1.64 -10.79 13.61
N TYR A 72 0.41 -11.20 13.80
CA TYR A 72 -0.54 -10.60 14.74
C TYR A 72 -0.94 -11.62 15.80
N THR A 73 -0.98 -11.16 17.04
CA THR A 73 -1.43 -11.96 18.19
C THR A 73 -2.81 -11.50 18.65
N PHE A 74 -3.70 -12.45 18.89
CA PHE A 74 -5.02 -12.24 19.47
C PHE A 74 -5.04 -12.65 20.93
N ALA A 75 -5.63 -11.80 21.77
CA ALA A 75 -5.68 -12.01 23.22
C ALA A 75 -6.64 -13.15 23.62
N ASN A 76 -7.68 -13.39 22.81
CA ASN A 76 -8.61 -14.50 23.02
C ASN A 76 -8.70 -15.40 21.78
N GLU A 77 -9.50 -16.46 21.90
CA GLU A 77 -9.82 -17.34 20.77
C GLU A 77 -10.41 -16.53 19.61
N ILE A 78 -9.89 -16.76 18.40
CA ILE A 78 -10.28 -16.05 17.18
C ILE A 78 -11.61 -16.57 16.66
N LYS A 79 -12.50 -15.66 16.23
CA LYS A 79 -13.71 -16.00 15.47
C LYS A 79 -13.61 -15.56 14.01
N TYR A 80 -13.88 -16.48 13.09
CA TYR A 80 -13.88 -16.16 11.66
C TYR A 80 -15.20 -15.52 11.23
N PRO A 81 -15.20 -14.64 10.22
CA PRO A 81 -14.06 -14.28 9.37
C PRO A 81 -13.05 -13.34 10.02
N LEU A 82 -11.79 -13.51 9.63
CA LEU A 82 -10.75 -12.49 9.76
C LEU A 82 -10.94 -11.44 8.66
N THR A 83 -10.74 -10.18 9.00
CA THR A 83 -10.73 -9.05 8.06
C THR A 83 -9.51 -8.18 8.29
N LEU A 84 -8.85 -7.75 7.22
CA LEU A 84 -7.70 -6.86 7.27
C LEU A 84 -7.92 -5.67 6.35
N LYS A 85 -7.64 -4.47 6.85
CA LYS A 85 -7.66 -3.22 6.07
C LYS A 85 -6.51 -2.31 6.48
N GLY A 86 -5.91 -1.64 5.49
CA GLY A 86 -4.80 -0.71 5.69
C GLY A 86 -3.51 -1.39 6.13
N GLY A 87 -2.61 -0.61 6.72
CA GLY A 87 -1.27 -1.04 7.09
C GLY A 87 -0.23 -0.67 6.04
N SER A 88 0.98 -1.19 6.20
CA SER A 88 2.06 -1.03 5.23
C SER A 88 2.87 -2.31 5.08
N LEU A 89 3.65 -2.39 4.01
CA LEU A 89 4.56 -3.49 3.74
C LEU A 89 5.82 -3.32 4.58
N GLU A 90 6.28 -4.40 5.23
CA GLU A 90 7.43 -4.32 6.13
C GLU A 90 8.71 -3.87 5.43
N ASP A 91 8.97 -4.37 4.22
CA ASP A 91 10.23 -4.14 3.49
C ASP A 91 10.34 -2.74 2.89
N THR A 92 9.21 -2.15 2.48
CA THR A 92 9.22 -0.93 1.66
C THR A 92 8.56 0.28 2.30
N ASP A 93 7.84 0.08 3.42
CA ASP A 93 6.92 1.04 4.03
C ASP A 93 5.77 1.49 3.11
N ALA A 94 5.60 0.86 1.95
CA ALA A 94 4.52 1.20 1.04
C ALA A 94 3.16 0.88 1.69
N VAL A 95 2.18 1.75 1.45
CA VAL A 95 0.81 1.57 1.96
C VAL A 95 0.20 0.30 1.36
N PHE A 96 -0.41 -0.53 2.20
CA PHE A 96 -1.20 -1.67 1.77
C PHE A 96 -2.67 -1.25 1.60
N ASP A 97 -3.16 -1.21 0.37
CA ASP A 97 -4.38 -0.50 0.00
C ASP A 97 -5.58 -1.38 -0.35
N ILE A 98 -5.44 -2.71 -0.28
CA ILE A 98 -6.54 -3.66 -0.49
C ILE A 98 -7.12 -4.17 0.83
N ALA A 99 -8.40 -4.58 0.78
CA ALA A 99 -9.05 -5.24 1.90
C ALA A 99 -8.95 -6.76 1.72
N LEU A 100 -8.55 -7.46 2.78
CA LEU A 100 -8.47 -8.92 2.81
C LEU A 100 -9.52 -9.51 3.75
N LYS A 101 -9.93 -10.75 3.45
CA LYS A 101 -10.87 -11.52 4.25
C LYS A 101 -10.48 -13.00 4.24
N SER A 102 -10.60 -13.69 5.36
CA SER A 102 -10.45 -15.15 5.42
C SER A 102 -11.47 -15.77 6.38
N GLU A 103 -12.22 -16.78 5.96
CA GLU A 103 -13.18 -17.51 6.80
C GLU A 103 -12.51 -18.65 7.58
N ARG A 104 -11.21 -18.91 7.36
CA ARG A 104 -10.46 -19.95 8.09
C ARG A 104 -8.94 -19.72 8.03
N GLY A 105 -8.22 -20.51 8.81
CA GLY A 105 -6.76 -20.64 8.72
C GLY A 105 -5.97 -19.50 9.37
N LEU A 106 -4.68 -19.76 9.59
CA LEU A 106 -3.80 -18.85 10.33
C LEU A 106 -3.05 -17.86 9.44
N VAL A 107 -3.39 -17.81 8.16
CA VAL A 107 -2.79 -16.91 7.16
C VAL A 107 -3.91 -16.12 6.49
N ILE A 108 -3.70 -14.81 6.36
CA ILE A 108 -4.57 -13.91 5.58
C ILE A 108 -3.74 -13.25 4.48
N SER A 109 -4.10 -13.49 3.22
CA SER A 109 -3.39 -13.04 2.03
C SER A 109 -4.36 -12.70 0.90
N PRO A 110 -3.88 -12.08 -0.20
CA PRO A 110 -4.64 -11.97 -1.43
C PRO A 110 -5.18 -13.31 -1.93
N ILE A 111 -4.40 -14.40 -1.77
CA ILE A 111 -4.78 -15.76 -2.16
C ILE A 111 -5.94 -16.28 -1.31
N THR A 112 -5.83 -16.24 0.02
CA THR A 112 -6.90 -16.75 0.90
C THR A 112 -8.19 -15.95 0.73
N SER A 113 -8.06 -14.63 0.48
CA SER A 113 -9.18 -13.74 0.19
C SER A 113 -9.81 -13.99 -1.18
N PHE A 114 -9.02 -14.43 -2.16
CA PHE A 114 -9.52 -14.74 -3.50
C PHE A 114 -10.40 -15.99 -3.50
N VAL A 115 -10.00 -17.04 -2.80
CA VAL A 115 -10.77 -18.30 -2.71
C VAL A 115 -11.92 -18.24 -1.70
N GLU A 116 -12.16 -17.06 -1.14
CA GLU A 116 -13.16 -16.87 -0.10
C GLU A 116 -14.58 -17.24 -0.60
N ASN A 117 -15.28 -18.02 0.22
CA ASN A 117 -16.61 -18.58 -0.01
C ASN A 117 -16.72 -19.41 -1.31
N ASN A 118 -15.60 -19.92 -1.82
CA ASN A 118 -15.56 -20.76 -3.02
C ASN A 118 -14.71 -22.02 -2.79
N ALA A 119 -15.31 -23.04 -2.17
CA ALA A 119 -14.64 -24.30 -1.84
C ALA A 119 -14.16 -25.07 -3.08
N THR A 120 -14.88 -24.96 -4.21
CA THR A 120 -14.48 -25.59 -5.48
C THR A 120 -13.20 -24.97 -6.00
N LEU A 121 -13.18 -23.65 -6.18
CA LEU A 121 -12.01 -22.91 -6.64
C LEU A 121 -10.81 -23.12 -5.72
N ARG A 122 -11.04 -23.12 -4.41
CA ARG A 122 -10.00 -23.46 -3.43
C ARG A 122 -9.37 -24.83 -3.71
N THR A 123 -10.20 -25.85 -3.86
CA THR A 123 -9.73 -27.23 -4.09
C THR A 123 -8.97 -27.32 -5.41
N GLU A 124 -9.44 -26.63 -6.46
CA GLU A 124 -8.76 -26.56 -7.75
C GLU A 124 -7.38 -25.93 -7.65
N LEU A 125 -7.25 -24.81 -6.93
CA LEU A 125 -5.96 -24.16 -6.70
C LEU A 125 -5.02 -25.00 -5.82
N GLU A 126 -5.53 -25.59 -4.72
CA GLU A 126 -4.73 -26.47 -3.86
C GLU A 126 -4.20 -27.67 -4.64
N ASN A 127 -5.01 -28.27 -5.53
CA ASN A 127 -4.57 -29.34 -6.41
C ASN A 127 -3.56 -28.86 -7.47
N PHE A 128 -3.73 -27.65 -7.99
CA PHE A 128 -2.84 -27.07 -9.00
C PHE A 128 -1.43 -26.83 -8.44
N PHE A 129 -1.33 -26.23 -7.25
CA PHE A 129 -0.03 -25.97 -6.60
C PHE A 129 0.50 -27.21 -5.86
N GLY A 130 -0.36 -28.18 -5.53
CA GLY A 130 0.01 -29.37 -4.75
C GLY A 130 0.18 -29.10 -3.26
N GLU A 131 -0.31 -27.95 -2.78
CA GLU A 131 -0.12 -27.45 -1.42
C GLU A 131 -1.38 -26.74 -0.91
N ILE A 132 -1.51 -26.60 0.41
CA ILE A 132 -2.60 -25.79 1.00
C ILE A 132 -2.30 -24.30 0.83
N LEU A 133 -3.33 -23.47 0.64
CA LEU A 133 -3.14 -22.03 0.37
C LEU A 133 -2.86 -21.20 1.64
N GLU A 134 -3.13 -21.74 2.82
CA GLU A 134 -2.89 -21.08 4.11
C GLU A 134 -1.45 -21.27 4.61
N ILE A 135 -0.47 -20.91 3.79
CA ILE A 135 0.96 -21.00 4.11
C ILE A 135 1.65 -19.65 4.03
N ASP A 136 2.73 -19.52 4.82
CA ASP A 136 3.70 -18.44 4.68
C ASP A 136 4.62 -18.73 3.49
N TYR A 137 4.13 -18.41 2.28
CA TYR A 137 4.86 -18.64 1.04
C TYR A 137 6.16 -17.81 0.93
N ILE A 138 6.31 -16.74 1.72
CA ILE A 138 7.56 -15.97 1.76
C ILE A 138 8.62 -16.73 2.56
N GLU A 139 8.28 -17.22 3.76
CA GLU A 139 9.21 -18.01 4.58
C GLU A 139 9.59 -19.35 3.91
N GLN A 140 8.69 -19.92 3.10
CA GLN A 140 8.94 -21.15 2.34
C GLN A 140 9.68 -20.92 1.01
N ASP A 141 9.88 -19.67 0.60
CA ASP A 141 10.38 -19.29 -0.73
C ASP A 141 9.55 -19.90 -1.89
N ASP A 142 8.23 -20.03 -1.71
CA ASP A 142 7.33 -20.43 -2.80
C ASP A 142 7.08 -19.23 -3.72
N ARG A 143 7.81 -19.23 -4.82
CA ARG A 143 7.82 -18.16 -5.83
C ARG A 143 6.56 -18.14 -6.66
N ASP A 144 5.93 -19.28 -6.88
CA ASP A 144 4.72 -19.36 -7.71
C ASP A 144 3.52 -18.80 -6.95
N LEU A 145 3.39 -19.15 -5.66
CA LEU A 145 2.41 -18.53 -4.77
C LEU A 145 2.72 -17.05 -4.52
N ALA A 146 4.00 -16.66 -4.38
CA ALA A 146 4.36 -15.25 -4.27
C ALA A 146 3.92 -14.45 -5.51
N LYS A 147 4.16 -14.97 -6.72
CA LYS A 147 3.70 -14.36 -7.98
C LYS A 147 2.17 -14.32 -8.07
N LEU A 148 1.49 -15.39 -7.70
CA LEU A 148 0.03 -15.42 -7.65
C LEU A 148 -0.50 -14.36 -6.67
N SER A 149 0.12 -14.18 -5.51
CA SER A 149 -0.25 -13.14 -4.55
C SER A 149 -0.17 -11.75 -5.16
N GLN A 150 0.93 -11.42 -5.86
CA GLN A 150 1.08 -10.13 -6.54
C GLN A 150 0.05 -9.91 -7.65
N LEU A 151 -0.29 -10.95 -8.40
CA LEU A 151 -1.36 -10.88 -9.38
C LEU A 151 -2.72 -10.63 -8.69
N LEU A 152 -3.00 -11.35 -7.61
CA LEU A 152 -4.25 -11.20 -6.86
C LEU A 152 -4.33 -9.88 -6.10
N TYR A 153 -3.20 -9.29 -5.70
CA TYR A 153 -3.14 -7.93 -5.19
C TYR A 153 -3.79 -6.96 -6.19
N VAL A 154 -3.43 -7.06 -7.48
CA VAL A 154 -4.08 -6.27 -8.55
C VAL A 154 -5.57 -6.59 -8.67
N MET A 155 -5.94 -7.88 -8.69
CA MET A 155 -7.33 -8.29 -8.88
C MET A 155 -8.25 -7.78 -7.77
N HIS A 156 -7.77 -7.70 -6.52
CA HIS A 156 -8.53 -7.20 -5.38
C HIS A 156 -8.74 -5.67 -5.37
N ARG A 157 -8.06 -4.90 -6.22
CA ARG A 157 -8.20 -3.43 -6.26
C ARG A 157 -9.51 -2.96 -6.90
N ASP A 158 -10.19 -3.82 -7.65
CA ASP A 158 -11.51 -3.53 -8.21
C ASP A 158 -12.43 -4.75 -8.11
N LYS A 159 -13.66 -4.53 -7.65
CA LYS A 159 -14.63 -5.62 -7.40
C LYS A 159 -15.11 -6.30 -8.69
N ASP A 160 -15.23 -5.55 -9.78
CA ASP A 160 -15.76 -6.05 -11.05
C ASP A 160 -14.66 -6.83 -11.77
N LEU A 161 -13.42 -6.35 -11.67
CA LEU A 161 -12.22 -7.10 -12.05
C LEU A 161 -12.08 -8.41 -11.26
N LEU A 162 -12.18 -8.37 -9.93
CA LEU A 162 -12.09 -9.57 -9.09
C LEU A 162 -13.15 -10.61 -9.48
N SER A 163 -14.39 -10.15 -9.70
CA SER A 163 -15.49 -11.02 -10.11
C SER A 163 -15.28 -11.63 -11.50
N ALA A 164 -14.79 -10.82 -12.44
CA ALA A 164 -14.42 -11.26 -13.79
C ALA A 164 -13.34 -12.34 -13.73
N PHE A 165 -12.26 -12.09 -12.97
CA PHE A 165 -11.14 -13.01 -12.85
C PHE A 165 -11.53 -14.33 -12.16
N LYS A 166 -12.35 -14.28 -11.10
CA LYS A 166 -12.90 -15.51 -10.50
C LYS A 166 -13.66 -16.37 -11.51
N SER A 167 -14.39 -15.74 -12.43
CA SER A 167 -15.14 -16.46 -13.46
C SER A 167 -14.23 -17.04 -14.53
N SER A 168 -13.22 -16.29 -14.99
CA SER A 168 -12.22 -16.79 -15.96
C SER A 168 -11.47 -18.00 -15.42
N VAL A 169 -10.98 -17.91 -14.19
CA VAL A 169 -10.25 -19.00 -13.51
C VAL A 169 -11.12 -20.25 -13.31
N ALA A 170 -12.43 -20.09 -13.06
CA ALA A 170 -13.35 -21.21 -12.84
C ALA A 170 -13.86 -21.90 -14.13
N LEU A 171 -13.80 -21.21 -15.28
CA LEU A 171 -14.31 -21.72 -16.56
C LEU A 171 -13.23 -22.39 -17.42
N GLU A 172 -11.97 -22.11 -17.12
CA GLU A 172 -10.83 -22.41 -17.98
C GLU A 172 -9.96 -23.53 -17.41
N SER A 173 -9.28 -24.26 -18.29
CA SER A 173 -8.36 -25.33 -17.89
C SER A 173 -6.99 -24.74 -17.55
N LEU A 174 -6.77 -24.41 -16.28
CA LEU A 174 -5.47 -23.95 -15.77
C LEU A 174 -4.47 -25.11 -15.77
N THR A 175 -3.36 -24.95 -16.50
CA THR A 175 -2.33 -25.98 -16.65
C THR A 175 -0.96 -25.52 -16.18
N LYS A 176 -0.73 -24.20 -16.13
CA LYS A 176 0.53 -23.57 -15.75
C LYS A 176 0.29 -22.16 -15.19
N LEU A 177 1.25 -21.63 -14.43
CA LEU A 177 1.09 -20.34 -13.74
C LEU A 177 0.82 -19.19 -14.72
N GLU A 178 1.41 -19.27 -15.92
CA GLU A 178 1.20 -18.34 -17.03
C GLU A 178 -0.28 -18.11 -17.33
N ASP A 179 -1.11 -19.14 -17.22
CA ASP A 179 -2.53 -19.07 -17.57
C ASP A 179 -3.24 -18.03 -16.69
N PHE A 180 -2.90 -17.95 -15.39
CA PHE A 180 -3.44 -16.92 -14.49
C PHE A 180 -3.08 -15.51 -14.95
N PHE A 181 -1.85 -15.29 -15.39
CA PHE A 181 -1.39 -13.99 -15.89
C PHE A 181 -2.05 -13.64 -17.23
N GLU A 182 -2.24 -14.61 -18.11
CA GLU A 182 -2.94 -14.41 -19.38
C GLU A 182 -4.40 -14.01 -19.15
N TYR A 183 -5.14 -14.78 -18.35
CA TYR A 183 -6.54 -14.45 -18.03
C TYR A 183 -6.67 -13.14 -17.25
N GLY A 184 -5.77 -12.88 -16.31
CA GLY A 184 -5.73 -11.61 -15.57
C GLY A 184 -5.56 -10.41 -16.51
N LYS A 185 -4.63 -10.49 -17.48
CA LYS A 185 -4.43 -9.43 -18.49
C LYS A 185 -5.64 -9.28 -19.42
N ILE A 186 -6.30 -10.39 -19.79
CA ILE A 186 -7.54 -10.33 -20.59
C ILE A 186 -8.63 -9.59 -19.82
N ASP A 187 -8.82 -9.92 -18.54
CA ASP A 187 -9.84 -9.30 -17.70
C ASP A 187 -9.55 -7.82 -17.43
N ILE A 188 -8.29 -7.46 -17.17
CA ILE A 188 -7.87 -6.05 -17.07
C ILE A 188 -8.23 -5.27 -18.34
N ASN A 189 -7.90 -5.78 -19.52
CA ASN A 189 -8.23 -5.11 -20.79
C ASN A 189 -9.73 -5.05 -21.08
N ARG A 190 -10.51 -5.95 -20.50
CA ARG A 190 -11.97 -5.98 -20.63
C ARG A 190 -12.64 -4.95 -19.73
N ILE A 191 -12.12 -4.77 -18.51
CA ILE A 191 -12.74 -3.91 -17.48
C ILE A 191 -12.27 -2.46 -17.61
N PHE A 192 -11.01 -2.23 -17.92
CA PHE A 192 -10.42 -0.89 -17.91
C PHE A 192 -10.16 -0.35 -19.31
N SER A 193 -10.03 0.98 -19.41
CA SER A 193 -9.53 1.61 -20.63
C SER A 193 -8.07 1.21 -20.88
N LYS A 194 -7.61 1.34 -22.14
CA LYS A 194 -6.23 0.99 -22.53
C LYS A 194 -5.16 1.65 -21.66
N GLU A 195 -5.38 2.89 -21.24
CA GLU A 195 -4.43 3.64 -20.42
C GLU A 195 -4.38 3.12 -18.97
N GLU A 196 -5.54 2.86 -18.37
CA GLU A 196 -5.65 2.29 -17.02
C GLU A 196 -5.11 0.85 -16.98
N ALA A 197 -5.44 0.05 -18.00
CA ALA A 197 -4.96 -1.30 -18.17
C ALA A 197 -3.43 -1.35 -18.28
N LYS A 198 -2.79 -0.32 -18.85
CA LYS A 198 -1.35 -0.31 -19.10
C LYS A 198 -0.54 -0.52 -17.83
N ASN A 199 -0.81 0.24 -16.76
CA ASN A 199 -0.04 0.14 -15.52
C ASN A 199 -0.21 -1.23 -14.86
N TYR A 200 -1.44 -1.76 -14.86
CA TYR A 200 -1.71 -3.11 -14.36
C TYR A 200 -0.98 -4.18 -15.18
N ILE A 201 -1.02 -4.08 -16.51
CA ILE A 201 -0.37 -5.03 -17.41
C ILE A 201 1.15 -4.97 -17.26
N ASP A 202 1.73 -3.77 -17.20
CA ASP A 202 3.17 -3.59 -17.02
C ASP A 202 3.65 -4.17 -15.69
N PHE A 203 2.92 -3.91 -14.60
CA PHE A 203 3.17 -4.53 -13.30
C PHE A 203 3.12 -6.07 -13.39
N LEU A 204 2.06 -6.63 -13.99
CA LEU A 204 1.92 -8.08 -14.12
C LEU A 204 3.03 -8.71 -14.99
N ASN A 205 3.50 -8.00 -16.01
CA ASN A 205 4.64 -8.45 -16.82
C ASN A 205 5.93 -8.48 -15.98
N VAL A 206 6.17 -7.47 -15.13
CA VAL A 206 7.35 -7.46 -14.24
C VAL A 206 7.26 -8.61 -13.23
N VAL A 207 6.10 -8.78 -12.57
CA VAL A 207 5.87 -9.88 -11.61
C VAL A 207 6.15 -11.24 -12.25
N PHE A 208 5.65 -11.46 -13.47
CA PHE A 208 5.81 -12.72 -14.17
C PHE A 208 7.28 -13.08 -14.40
N GLU A 209 8.12 -12.09 -14.72
CA GLU A 209 9.54 -12.25 -14.99
C GLU A 209 10.41 -12.33 -13.72
N LEU A 210 9.86 -12.12 -12.52
CA LEU A 210 10.64 -12.20 -11.28
C LEU A 210 11.24 -13.60 -11.11
N ASN A 211 12.56 -13.63 -10.87
CA ASN A 211 13.30 -14.86 -10.60
C ASN A 211 14.35 -14.61 -9.50
N MET A 212 13.83 -14.30 -8.32
CA MET A 212 14.56 -14.04 -7.09
C MET A 212 13.82 -14.68 -5.92
N PRO A 213 14.38 -14.69 -4.70
CA PRO A 213 13.66 -15.15 -3.52
C PRO A 213 12.36 -14.37 -3.31
N ALA A 214 11.30 -15.03 -2.84
CA ALA A 214 9.99 -14.42 -2.59
C ALA A 214 10.08 -13.23 -1.61
N SER A 215 11.03 -13.27 -0.67
CA SER A 215 11.31 -12.18 0.28
C SER A 215 11.89 -10.91 -0.37
N GLU A 216 12.33 -10.96 -1.63
CA GLU A 216 12.87 -9.77 -2.33
C GLU A 216 11.82 -9.08 -3.21
N TYR A 217 10.62 -9.67 -3.37
CA TYR A 217 9.64 -9.23 -4.36
C TYR A 217 9.13 -7.81 -4.10
N GLU A 218 8.82 -7.44 -2.86
CA GLU A 218 8.32 -6.09 -2.58
C GLU A 218 9.36 -5.01 -2.85
N ASN A 219 10.63 -5.28 -2.55
CA ASN A 219 11.71 -4.35 -2.87
C ASN A 219 11.89 -4.21 -4.39
N ALA A 220 11.81 -5.32 -5.13
CA ALA A 220 11.92 -5.33 -6.58
C ALA A 220 10.73 -4.64 -7.27
N LEU A 221 9.52 -4.76 -6.72
CA LEU A 221 8.29 -4.20 -7.25
C LEU A 221 7.96 -2.81 -6.71
N LYS A 222 8.84 -2.20 -5.90
CA LYS A 222 8.53 -0.95 -5.19
C LYS A 222 8.09 0.17 -6.14
N LEU A 223 8.75 0.31 -7.28
CA LEU A 223 8.44 1.36 -8.26
C LEU A 223 7.18 1.02 -9.06
N GLU A 224 6.96 -0.26 -9.35
CA GLU A 224 5.83 -0.77 -10.12
C GLU A 224 4.55 -0.73 -9.28
N LYS A 225 4.60 -1.10 -8.00
CA LYS A 225 3.49 -0.91 -7.04
C LYS A 225 3.21 0.56 -6.81
N ALA A 226 4.25 1.39 -6.70
CA ALA A 226 4.07 2.82 -6.71
C ALA A 226 3.35 3.26 -7.99
N ALA A 227 3.61 2.65 -9.16
CA ALA A 227 2.93 2.93 -10.42
C ALA A 227 1.49 2.39 -10.55
N LEU A 228 1.18 1.26 -9.91
CA LEU A 228 -0.21 0.80 -9.75
C LEU A 228 -1.02 1.82 -8.98
N GLY A 229 -0.41 2.39 -7.96
CA GLY A 229 -0.88 3.58 -7.26
C GLY A 229 -0.17 4.84 -7.75
N ILE A 230 0.18 5.02 -9.03
CA ILE A 230 0.32 6.35 -9.65
C ILE A 230 -1.11 6.60 -10.15
N LEU A 231 -2.11 6.80 -9.28
CA LEU A 231 -2.27 7.88 -8.29
C LEU A 231 -1.48 7.79 -6.97
N VAL A 232 -0.25 8.31 -6.95
CA VAL A 232 0.17 9.11 -5.81
C VAL A 232 -0.48 10.42 -6.18
N GLY A 233 -1.67 10.68 -5.65
CA GLY A 233 -2.25 12.00 -5.76
C GLY A 233 -2.23 12.61 -7.15
N VAL A 234 -2.72 11.93 -8.20
CA VAL A 234 -3.35 12.72 -9.27
C VAL A 234 -4.65 13.21 -8.68
N VAL A 235 -4.52 14.19 -7.81
CA VAL A 235 -5.60 14.99 -7.29
C VAL A 235 -6.22 15.62 -8.53
N LYS A 236 -7.56 15.60 -8.65
CA LYS A 236 -8.21 16.37 -9.70
C LYS A 236 -7.64 17.77 -9.63
N THR A 237 -7.04 18.28 -10.70
CA THR A 237 -6.54 19.65 -10.78
C THR A 237 -7.64 20.66 -10.46
N GLY A 238 -8.89 20.25 -10.54
CA GLY A 238 -10.08 21.07 -10.36
C GLY A 238 -10.69 21.33 -11.72
N GLN A 239 -9.87 21.52 -12.76
CA GLN A 239 -10.30 21.87 -14.12
C GLN A 239 -11.58 21.12 -14.53
N THR A 240 -12.66 21.85 -14.76
CA THR A 240 -13.97 21.32 -15.21
C THR A 240 -14.20 21.48 -16.71
N LYS A 241 -13.33 22.24 -17.38
CA LYS A 241 -13.40 22.50 -18.81
C LYS A 241 -12.22 21.86 -19.50
N SER A 242 -12.47 20.97 -20.46
CA SER A 242 -11.43 20.44 -21.31
C SER A 242 -10.93 21.47 -22.33
N TYR A 243 -9.61 21.53 -22.49
CA TYR A 243 -8.89 22.32 -23.48
C TYR A 243 -8.02 21.45 -24.40
N HIS A 244 -7.68 20.23 -23.98
CA HIS A 244 -6.92 19.23 -24.73
C HIS A 244 -7.50 17.82 -24.54
N GLU A 245 -7.29 16.94 -25.51
CA GLU A 245 -7.62 15.52 -25.36
C GLU A 245 -6.84 14.93 -24.17
N ASN A 246 -7.52 14.17 -23.31
CA ASN A 246 -6.99 13.57 -22.07
C ASN A 246 -6.51 14.55 -20.98
N ASP A 247 -6.94 15.82 -20.98
CA ASP A 247 -6.70 16.71 -19.84
C ASP A 247 -7.67 16.46 -18.67
N ASP A 248 -7.41 17.08 -17.52
CA ASP A 248 -8.21 16.82 -16.32
C ASP A 248 -9.66 17.32 -16.44
N GLY A 249 -9.93 18.36 -17.23
CA GLY A 249 -11.30 18.78 -17.57
C GLY A 249 -12.02 17.91 -18.60
N HIS A 250 -11.32 16.93 -19.19
CA HIS A 250 -11.89 15.87 -20.03
C HIS A 250 -12.11 14.59 -19.21
N LEU A 251 -11.15 14.24 -18.34
CA LEU A 251 -11.12 12.96 -17.66
C LEU A 251 -11.76 13.02 -16.27
N GLU A 252 -11.45 14.04 -15.48
CA GLU A 252 -11.83 14.18 -14.06
C GLU A 252 -11.60 12.89 -13.23
N ARG A 253 -10.58 12.09 -13.57
CA ARG A 253 -10.32 10.75 -13.00
C ARG A 253 -9.49 10.76 -11.71
N GLY A 254 -9.07 11.93 -11.27
CA GLY A 254 -8.28 12.11 -10.05
C GLY A 254 -9.08 11.92 -8.75
N ILE A 255 -8.37 11.78 -7.62
CA ILE A 255 -8.99 11.85 -6.29
C ILE A 255 -9.45 13.29 -6.03
N THR A 256 -10.68 13.46 -5.56
CA THR A 256 -11.18 14.78 -5.17
C THR A 256 -10.34 15.35 -4.04
N ARG A 257 -9.94 16.62 -4.16
CA ARG A 257 -9.25 17.35 -3.08
C ARG A 257 -10.01 17.24 -1.78
N SER A 258 -9.28 16.86 -0.74
CA SER A 258 -9.83 16.81 0.61
C SER A 258 -8.69 17.09 1.58
N TYR A 259 -8.88 18.10 2.41
CA TYR A 259 -7.90 18.55 3.38
C TYR A 259 -8.52 18.54 4.77
N THR A 260 -7.71 18.21 5.77
CA THR A 260 -8.06 18.29 7.18
C THR A 260 -7.10 19.25 7.87
N ASP A 261 -7.60 20.34 8.44
CA ASP A 261 -6.80 21.18 9.34
C ASP A 261 -6.62 20.43 10.66
N ASN A 262 -5.36 20.18 11.03
CA ASN A 262 -5.02 19.48 12.26
C ASN A 262 -5.06 20.40 13.50
N ASN A 263 -5.41 21.68 13.34
CA ASN A 263 -5.46 22.71 14.39
C ASN A 263 -4.14 22.87 15.15
N ASN A 264 -3.03 22.61 14.48
CA ASN A 264 -1.67 22.71 15.00
C ASN A 264 -0.70 23.25 13.94
N SER A 265 -1.17 24.15 13.07
CA SER A 265 -0.39 24.72 11.97
C SER A 265 0.05 23.71 10.90
N THR A 266 -0.59 22.53 10.84
CA THR A 266 -0.41 21.57 9.74
C THR A 266 -1.74 21.17 9.11
N ILE A 267 -1.69 20.78 7.84
CA ILE A 267 -2.83 20.30 7.07
C ILE A 267 -2.53 18.88 6.62
N THR A 268 -3.47 17.97 6.82
CA THR A 268 -3.42 16.63 6.22
C THR A 268 -4.12 16.68 4.87
N ASP A 269 -3.39 16.36 3.80
CA ASP A 269 -3.98 16.09 2.48
C ASP A 269 -4.49 14.65 2.47
N ASN A 270 -5.83 14.49 2.56
CA ASN A 270 -6.45 13.17 2.65
C ASN A 270 -6.37 12.39 1.32
N ALA A 271 -6.06 13.07 0.20
CA ALA A 271 -5.92 12.44 -1.11
C ALA A 271 -4.51 11.86 -1.34
N THR A 272 -3.48 12.50 -0.78
CA THR A 272 -2.07 12.08 -0.91
C THR A 272 -1.50 11.47 0.35
N THR A 273 -2.22 11.57 1.48
CA THR A 273 -1.79 11.24 2.84
C THR A 273 -0.60 12.06 3.36
N LEU A 274 -0.15 13.05 2.59
CA LEU A 274 0.92 13.97 2.96
C LEU A 274 0.45 14.97 4.00
N MET A 275 1.36 15.37 4.88
CA MET A 275 1.11 16.46 5.81
C MET A 275 1.89 17.70 5.38
N TRP A 276 1.19 18.81 5.26
CA TRP A 276 1.71 20.09 4.80
C TRP A 276 1.81 21.07 5.95
N GLN A 277 2.79 21.96 5.86
CA GLN A 277 2.79 23.19 6.64
C GLN A 277 1.56 24.04 6.23
N ASN A 278 0.76 24.50 7.20
CA ASN A 278 -0.43 25.32 6.93
C ASN A 278 -0.06 26.74 6.52
N GLU A 279 0.63 27.45 7.42
CA GLU A 279 1.09 28.81 7.19
C GLU A 279 2.44 28.80 6.49
N ASP A 280 2.53 29.51 5.37
CA ASP A 280 3.80 29.63 4.66
C ASP A 280 4.92 30.21 5.51
N TYR A 281 6.12 29.83 5.11
CA TYR A 281 7.31 30.56 5.46
C TYR A 281 7.23 31.98 4.89
N ASP A 282 7.08 32.98 5.77
CA ASP A 282 6.85 34.39 5.41
C ASP A 282 8.09 35.10 4.80
N LYS A 283 8.98 34.33 4.17
CA LYS A 283 10.20 34.80 3.51
C LYS A 283 10.43 34.01 2.22
N LYS A 284 11.24 34.60 1.35
CA LYS A 284 11.72 33.95 0.12
C LYS A 284 13.19 33.63 0.28
N ASP A 285 13.54 32.39 -0.01
CA ASP A 285 14.90 31.88 0.14
C ASP A 285 15.40 31.31 -1.19
N ASN A 286 16.72 31.23 -1.30
CA ASN A 286 17.36 30.47 -2.37
C ASN A 286 17.12 28.97 -2.15
N TRP A 287 17.35 28.16 -3.18
CA TRP A 287 16.98 26.75 -3.15
C TRP A 287 17.67 25.97 -2.02
N LYS A 288 18.93 26.31 -1.69
CA LYS A 288 19.67 25.65 -0.62
C LYS A 288 19.07 26.02 0.74
N ASP A 289 18.88 27.30 1.00
CA ASP A 289 18.36 27.77 2.28
C ASP A 289 16.89 27.33 2.48
N ALA A 290 16.10 27.22 1.42
CA ALA A 290 14.77 26.63 1.44
C ALA A 290 14.78 25.15 1.86
N ASN A 291 15.74 24.37 1.34
CA ASN A 291 15.91 22.96 1.72
C ASN A 291 16.33 22.83 3.19
N ASP A 292 17.28 23.67 3.62
CA ASP A 292 17.76 23.69 5.00
C ASP A 292 16.63 24.09 5.96
N TYR A 293 15.86 25.14 5.63
CA TYR A 293 14.68 25.55 6.41
C TYR A 293 13.70 24.39 6.62
N CYS A 294 13.33 23.67 5.56
CA CYS A 294 12.41 22.55 5.72
C CYS A 294 13.01 21.38 6.50
N THR A 295 14.32 21.11 6.35
CA THR A 295 14.99 20.03 7.09
C THR A 295 15.12 20.34 8.57
N ASP A 296 15.35 21.61 8.92
CA ASP A 296 15.50 22.08 10.30
C ASP A 296 14.15 22.40 10.97
N LEU A 297 13.04 22.36 10.22
CA LEU A 297 11.72 22.67 10.73
C LEU A 297 11.27 21.64 11.78
N ASN A 298 10.98 22.12 12.99
CA ASN A 298 10.28 21.35 14.00
C ASN A 298 8.89 21.96 14.24
N LEU A 299 7.87 21.34 13.64
CA LEU A 299 6.49 21.80 13.66
C LEU A 299 5.58 20.67 14.15
N SER A 300 4.71 20.94 15.12
CA SER A 300 3.80 19.95 15.71
C SER A 300 4.48 18.71 16.29
N ASN A 301 5.65 18.90 16.92
CA ASN A 301 6.51 17.84 17.45
C ASN A 301 7.01 16.85 16.38
N LYS A 302 7.13 17.31 15.13
CA LYS A 302 7.64 16.55 13.98
C LYS A 302 8.84 17.28 13.40
N SER A 303 9.90 16.53 13.12
CA SER A 303 11.19 17.04 12.64
C SER A 303 11.64 16.39 11.33
N ASP A 304 10.75 15.64 10.67
CA ASP A 304 10.97 14.94 9.41
C ASP A 304 10.35 15.70 8.22
N TRP A 305 10.38 17.03 8.30
CA TRP A 305 9.92 17.92 7.24
C TRP A 305 10.96 18.02 6.13
N ARG A 306 10.48 18.25 4.90
CA ARG A 306 11.32 18.39 3.72
C ARG A 306 10.70 19.33 2.70
N LEU A 307 11.53 19.80 1.77
CA LEU A 307 11.07 20.52 0.61
C LEU A 307 10.33 19.54 -0.33
N PRO A 308 9.10 19.86 -0.78
CA PRO A 308 8.29 18.96 -1.61
C PRO A 308 8.94 18.72 -2.97
N THR A 309 8.71 17.56 -3.55
CA THR A 309 9.01 17.32 -4.97
C THR A 309 8.08 18.14 -5.85
N ILE A 310 8.44 18.29 -7.13
CA ILE A 310 7.60 19.03 -8.08
C ILE A 310 6.21 18.39 -8.23
N ALA A 311 6.11 17.06 -8.12
CA ALA A 311 4.84 16.36 -8.23
C ALA A 311 3.92 16.62 -7.02
N GLU A 312 4.47 16.56 -5.80
CA GLU A 312 3.73 16.86 -4.57
C GLU A 312 3.29 18.32 -4.54
N LEU A 313 4.17 19.26 -4.93
CA LEU A 313 3.82 20.67 -4.94
C LEU A 313 2.75 21.00 -6.00
N MET A 314 2.72 20.26 -7.12
CA MET A 314 1.66 20.37 -8.11
C MET A 314 0.32 19.78 -7.63
N SER A 315 0.31 18.82 -6.70
CA SER A 315 -0.95 18.18 -6.25
C SER A 315 -1.87 19.14 -5.49
N ILE A 316 -1.30 20.19 -4.88
CA ILE A 316 -2.03 21.23 -4.14
C ILE A 316 -2.46 22.42 -5.01
N VAL A 317 -2.15 22.44 -6.32
CA VAL A 317 -2.57 23.52 -7.24
C VAL A 317 -4.02 23.33 -7.69
N ASP A 318 -4.93 24.24 -7.33
CA ASP A 318 -6.33 24.23 -7.74
C ASP A 318 -6.62 25.10 -8.98
N LEU A 319 -6.72 24.45 -10.14
CA LEU A 319 -7.01 25.05 -11.45
C LEU A 319 -8.48 25.46 -11.64
N ASN A 320 -9.39 25.13 -10.72
CA ASN A 320 -10.75 25.70 -10.74
C ASN A 320 -10.79 27.14 -10.22
N LYS A 321 -9.79 27.57 -9.44
CA LYS A 321 -9.78 28.92 -8.88
C LYS A 321 -9.57 29.94 -9.99
N THR A 322 -10.38 30.98 -9.95
CA THR A 322 -10.36 32.10 -10.91
C THR A 322 -9.65 33.33 -10.36
N ASN A 323 -9.00 33.18 -9.19
CA ASN A 323 -8.22 34.16 -8.47
C ASN A 323 -6.93 33.52 -7.94
N SER A 324 -5.94 34.36 -7.60
CA SER A 324 -4.70 33.88 -6.97
C SER A 324 -4.79 34.01 -5.45
N PRO A 325 -4.12 33.13 -4.67
CA PRO A 325 -3.38 31.95 -5.12
C PRO A 325 -4.30 30.81 -5.60
N THR A 326 -3.86 30.04 -6.59
CA THR A 326 -4.61 28.88 -7.12
C THR A 326 -4.37 27.63 -6.27
N ILE A 327 -4.87 27.65 -5.03
CA ILE A 327 -4.76 26.60 -3.99
C ILE A 327 -5.99 26.66 -3.09
N ASP A 328 -6.36 25.57 -2.41
CA ASP A 328 -7.48 25.55 -1.45
C ASP A 328 -7.30 26.60 -0.33
N ASP A 329 -8.40 27.24 0.11
CA ASP A 329 -8.37 28.34 1.09
C ASP A 329 -8.00 27.86 2.51
N ILE A 330 -7.99 26.55 2.75
CA ILE A 330 -7.47 25.97 3.99
C ILE A 330 -5.99 26.27 4.20
N PHE A 331 -5.22 26.48 3.13
CA PHE A 331 -3.82 26.86 3.18
C PHE A 331 -3.67 28.38 3.38
N THR A 332 -3.28 28.77 4.58
CA THR A 332 -3.22 30.18 4.97
C THR A 332 -1.87 30.84 4.67
N ASN A 333 -1.87 32.17 4.56
CA ASN A 333 -0.72 33.00 4.18
C ASN A 333 -0.02 32.59 2.86
N THR A 334 -0.75 31.96 1.92
CA THR A 334 -0.13 31.51 0.68
C THR A 334 0.26 32.68 -0.24
N ASP A 335 1.55 32.88 -0.52
CA ASP A 335 2.02 33.77 -1.62
C ASP A 335 1.46 33.24 -2.96
N LYS A 336 0.98 34.15 -3.80
CA LYS A 336 0.53 33.83 -5.17
C LYS A 336 1.66 33.48 -6.13
N HIS A 337 2.92 33.72 -5.78
CA HIS A 337 4.07 33.53 -6.67
C HIS A 337 4.64 32.11 -6.63
N SER A 338 5.90 31.95 -7.03
CA SER A 338 6.55 30.66 -7.26
C SER A 338 7.11 30.04 -5.98
N TYR A 339 6.99 28.72 -5.85
CA TYR A 339 7.48 27.93 -4.72
C TYR A 339 8.53 26.93 -5.17
N TRP A 340 9.60 26.83 -4.40
CA TRP A 340 10.65 25.85 -4.66
C TRP A 340 10.14 24.41 -4.48
N SER A 341 10.61 23.53 -5.37
CA SER A 341 10.59 22.08 -5.14
C SER A 341 12.00 21.54 -4.94
N SER A 342 12.14 20.38 -4.32
CA SER A 342 13.41 19.64 -4.21
C SER A 342 13.86 19.01 -5.53
N THR A 343 13.03 19.06 -6.58
CA THR A 343 13.34 18.47 -7.88
C THR A 343 14.31 19.35 -8.67
N THR A 344 15.53 18.87 -8.86
CA THR A 344 16.54 19.52 -9.71
C THR A 344 16.18 19.38 -11.20
N ASP A 345 16.50 20.38 -12.01
CA ASP A 345 16.33 20.30 -13.46
C ASP A 345 17.39 19.37 -14.07
N ALA A 346 16.94 18.29 -14.70
CA ALA A 346 17.81 17.30 -15.33
C ALA A 346 18.67 17.87 -16.47
N ASN A 347 18.23 18.96 -17.12
CA ASN A 347 18.99 19.60 -18.20
C ASN A 347 20.01 20.61 -17.67
N ASN A 348 19.84 21.10 -16.44
CA ASN A 348 20.73 22.07 -15.82
C ASN A 348 20.69 21.96 -14.30
N ASN A 349 21.69 21.29 -13.73
CA ASN A 349 21.76 21.05 -12.28
C ASN A 349 21.89 22.31 -11.43
N ASN A 350 22.20 23.47 -12.03
CA ASN A 350 22.18 24.76 -11.37
C ASN A 350 20.76 25.31 -11.17
N ASN A 351 19.76 24.68 -11.78
CA ASN A 351 18.36 25.04 -11.68
C ASN A 351 17.57 24.00 -10.87
N ALA A 352 16.44 24.43 -10.31
CA ALA A 352 15.44 23.56 -9.71
C ALA A 352 14.06 23.91 -10.25
N TRP A 353 13.14 22.94 -10.23
CA TRP A 353 11.76 23.15 -10.62
C TRP A 353 11.00 23.90 -9.52
N LEU A 354 10.05 24.72 -9.94
CA LEU A 354 9.17 25.49 -9.07
C LEU A 354 7.74 25.49 -9.62
N VAL A 355 6.77 25.79 -8.75
CA VAL A 355 5.34 25.91 -9.08
C VAL A 355 4.83 27.31 -8.78
N ASP A 356 4.15 27.92 -9.74
CA ASP A 356 3.55 29.26 -9.68
C ASP A 356 2.05 29.17 -9.38
N PHE A 357 1.62 29.85 -8.31
CA PHE A 357 0.21 29.87 -7.86
C PHE A 357 -0.60 31.07 -8.42
N ARG A 358 -0.07 31.81 -9.42
CA ARG A 358 -0.81 32.90 -10.05
C ARG A 358 -1.91 32.36 -10.96
N TYR A 359 -3.09 32.95 -10.83
CA TYR A 359 -4.16 32.77 -11.80
C TYR A 359 -3.78 33.39 -13.15
N ASN A 360 -3.81 32.61 -14.22
CA ASN A 360 -3.43 33.05 -15.56
C ASN A 360 -4.60 33.02 -16.54
N ASN A 361 -5.38 34.11 -16.60
CA ASN A 361 -6.54 34.28 -17.47
C ASN A 361 -6.22 34.16 -18.99
N LYS A 362 -4.95 34.30 -19.42
CA LYS A 362 -4.61 34.53 -20.84
C LYS A 362 -3.90 33.38 -21.57
N ASN A 363 -3.50 32.28 -20.91
CA ASN A 363 -2.52 31.36 -21.51
C ASN A 363 -2.71 29.84 -21.27
N TYR A 364 -3.93 29.34 -21.04
CA TYR A 364 -4.19 27.89 -21.21
C TYR A 364 -3.85 27.38 -22.63
N ARG A 365 -3.63 28.28 -23.59
CA ARG A 365 -3.38 28.00 -25.01
C ARG A 365 -1.91 27.77 -25.41
N LYS A 366 -0.91 27.93 -24.53
CA LYS A 366 0.50 27.88 -24.99
C LYS A 366 1.56 27.30 -24.04
N TYR A 367 1.32 27.22 -22.73
CA TYR A 367 2.30 26.65 -21.79
C TYR A 367 1.67 25.47 -21.04
N LYS A 368 2.26 24.29 -21.22
CA LYS A 368 2.08 23.17 -20.30
C LYS A 368 2.58 23.64 -18.93
N SER A 369 1.76 23.39 -17.92
CA SER A 369 2.03 23.46 -16.47
C SER A 369 2.29 24.83 -15.82
N ASN A 370 1.77 24.98 -14.59
CA ASN A 370 2.11 26.04 -13.63
C ASN A 370 3.56 25.90 -13.11
N ASN A 371 4.43 25.17 -13.81
CA ASN A 371 5.79 24.91 -13.37
C ASN A 371 6.82 25.34 -14.43
N TYR A 372 8.00 25.70 -13.94
CA TYR A 372 9.18 25.97 -14.74
C TYR A 372 10.41 25.71 -13.88
N SER A 373 11.60 25.66 -14.47
CA SER A 373 12.85 25.61 -13.70
C SER A 373 13.52 26.97 -13.66
N ASP A 374 14.20 27.27 -12.55
CA ASP A 374 14.91 28.54 -12.37
C ASP A 374 16.21 28.35 -11.59
N TYR A 375 17.13 29.31 -11.69
CA TYR A 375 18.45 29.26 -11.08
C TYR A 375 18.35 29.18 -9.55
N LYS A 376 19.03 28.20 -8.96
CA LYS A 376 18.98 27.89 -7.52
C LYS A 376 19.36 29.05 -6.59
N GLY A 377 20.04 30.08 -7.11
CA GLY A 377 20.41 31.29 -6.35
C GLY A 377 19.31 32.35 -6.24
N TYR A 378 18.18 32.20 -6.93
CA TYR A 378 17.06 33.14 -6.83
C TYR A 378 16.14 32.86 -5.64
N MET A 379 15.45 33.91 -5.18
CA MET A 379 14.60 33.85 -3.99
C MET A 379 13.16 33.52 -4.38
N ASN A 380 12.64 32.38 -3.92
CA ASN A 380 11.26 31.95 -4.12
C ASN A 380 10.63 31.53 -2.79
N SER A 381 9.30 31.39 -2.79
CA SER A 381 8.53 30.99 -1.60
C SER A 381 8.80 29.53 -1.22
N VAL A 382 8.55 29.20 0.03
CA VAL A 382 8.84 27.87 0.60
C VAL A 382 7.65 27.36 1.40
N ARG A 383 7.28 26.11 1.14
CA ARG A 383 6.33 25.34 1.94
C ARG A 383 6.86 23.93 2.11
N CYS A 384 6.82 23.44 3.33
CA CYS A 384 7.35 22.11 3.65
C CYS A 384 6.25 21.05 3.68
N VAL A 385 6.66 19.81 3.39
CA VAL A 385 5.82 18.62 3.41
C VAL A 385 6.50 17.52 4.21
N ARG A 386 5.73 16.55 4.71
CA ARG A 386 6.24 15.29 5.26
C ARG A 386 5.36 14.11 4.86
#